data_AF-A0A5A7X772-F1
#
_entry.id   AF-A0A5A7X772-F1
#
_cell.length_a   1.000
_cell.length_b   1.000
_cell.length_c   1.000
_cell.angle_alpha   90.00
_cell.angle_beta   90.00
_cell.angle_gamma   90.00
#
_symmetry.space_group_name_H-M   'P 1'
#
loop_
_entity.id
_entity.type
_entity.pdbx_description
1 polymer ?
#
loop_
_entity_poly.entity_id
_entity_poly.type
_entity_poly.pdbx_seq_one_letter_code
_entity_poly.pdbx_strand_id
1 'polypeptide(L)'
;MSDDGGHEIQLNQQQLDVAEAAADSRLLVIAGAGQGKTEVVVSRIHSLVQGEGLTASDEILVLSFSRAAVSAVRTRLDTRDVAAANVRTFDSFASVLLLGADIQTEGSFDARIRRATQLLKEADEAPDEVSLLRHVVLDEVQDLVGDRADFVIAILTWLDDDAGITALGDPLQGVYDFQLDDSLSKTSAQDVFDELTDTFGCETAGLGKNYRARGRYPKRVVSLGDELRAIDDGEAAERLLDDLLLDIPDRGAIEDWYEFVTPRNGGRTAVLCTTNADVLRVSRYLNEKSVTHAVRRQAQDFGAARWIAGALGPLPGPKERRSEVEAALERLLADQDVGQMWNELKSAEGRTSQYDSLDLHRIGRLMSARALPLPLTEPDRSSLIVSTIHRAKGLEFDSVFVVEPNWVPDDEESWTRVRRLYVALSRARDSIYSCRLPQSWSKIKADERLWGRFKEEARSKKGSWYTKSFEFLYGDVETAFPASTNEVDAQGIQQTLRSLDQVGMRVYAELDEAESTPELPSYLLVTQDRQPLGRTSDAFNHAFEKAFGWWKSRPMVIDGLSLVSVETVAGDYRESERAGLGSSGFWLVPRITGLARPDLNTT
;
A
#
# COMPACT_ATOMS: atom_id res chain seq x y z
N MET A 1 21.41 15.92 -7.62
CA MET A 1 22.20 15.22 -8.67
C MET A 1 21.84 13.75 -8.59
N SER A 2 20.76 13.38 -9.27
CA SER A 2 20.39 12.01 -9.56
C SER A 2 20.94 11.71 -10.96
N ASP A 3 21.92 10.83 -10.99
CA ASP A 3 22.49 10.24 -12.19
C ASP A 3 21.49 9.16 -12.64
N ASP A 4 20.61 9.49 -13.59
CA ASP A 4 19.65 8.55 -14.21
C ASP A 4 19.82 8.57 -15.73
N GLY A 5 21.09 8.55 -16.17
CA GLY A 5 21.43 8.17 -17.53
C GLY A 5 21.08 6.70 -17.72
N GLY A 6 20.27 6.40 -18.73
CA GLY A 6 19.72 5.08 -19.05
C GLY A 6 20.77 3.97 -19.07
N HIS A 7 21.02 3.37 -17.91
CA HIS A 7 21.73 2.11 -17.81
C HIS A 7 20.74 1.01 -18.17
N GLU A 8 20.88 0.49 -19.39
CA GLU A 8 20.23 -0.74 -19.83
C GLU A 8 20.57 -1.86 -18.83
N ILE A 9 19.55 -2.40 -18.16
CA ILE A 9 19.75 -3.42 -17.13
C ILE A 9 20.13 -4.72 -17.84
N GLN A 10 21.36 -5.19 -17.59
CA GLN A 10 21.85 -6.42 -18.21
C GLN A 10 21.17 -7.65 -17.57
N LEU A 11 20.35 -8.34 -18.37
CA LEU A 11 19.74 -9.61 -18.02
C LEU A 11 20.77 -10.75 -18.05
N ASN A 12 20.61 -11.74 -17.17
CA ASN A 12 21.35 -13.00 -17.25
C ASN A 12 20.72 -13.94 -18.30
N GLN A 13 21.38 -15.05 -18.63
CA GLN A 13 20.89 -15.97 -19.67
C GLN A 13 19.47 -16.49 -19.38
N GLN A 14 19.18 -16.94 -18.16
CA GLN A 14 17.85 -17.45 -17.81
C GLN A 14 16.76 -16.37 -17.90
N GLN A 15 17.10 -15.12 -17.56
CA GLN A 15 16.21 -13.98 -17.73
C GLN A 15 15.97 -13.64 -19.21
N LEU A 16 17.01 -13.76 -20.05
CA LEU A 16 16.90 -13.60 -21.51
C LEU A 16 16.04 -14.71 -22.11
N ASP A 17 16.24 -15.98 -21.70
CA ASP A 17 15.48 -17.12 -22.19
C ASP A 17 13.97 -16.93 -21.97
N VAL A 18 13.57 -16.32 -20.85
CA VAL A 18 12.17 -15.96 -20.58
C VAL A 18 11.73 -14.74 -21.39
N ALA A 19 12.54 -13.68 -21.43
CA ALA A 19 12.18 -12.43 -22.10
C ALA A 19 12.01 -12.62 -23.63
N GLU A 20 12.91 -13.39 -24.24
CA GLU A 20 13.02 -13.61 -25.70
C GLU A 20 12.30 -14.87 -26.19
N ALA A 21 11.54 -15.57 -25.33
CA ALA A 21 10.75 -16.73 -25.74
C ALA A 21 9.79 -16.41 -26.90
N ALA A 22 9.28 -17.41 -27.62
CA ALA A 22 8.32 -17.15 -28.70
C ALA A 22 6.99 -16.58 -28.16
N ALA A 23 6.23 -15.86 -28.98
CA ALA A 23 4.97 -15.23 -28.54
C ALA A 23 3.92 -16.21 -27.98
N ASP A 24 3.90 -17.44 -28.49
CA ASP A 24 3.03 -18.55 -28.08
C ASP A 24 3.56 -19.34 -26.87
N SER A 25 4.77 -19.04 -26.39
CA SER A 25 5.37 -19.74 -25.25
C SER A 25 4.55 -19.53 -23.98
N ARG A 26 4.29 -20.64 -23.28
CA ARG A 26 3.59 -20.68 -22.00
C ARG A 26 4.58 -21.04 -20.89
N LEU A 27 4.87 -20.08 -20.02
CA LEU A 27 5.94 -20.13 -19.03
C LEU A 27 5.40 -19.83 -17.64
N LEU A 28 5.71 -20.71 -16.69
CA LEU A 28 5.57 -20.49 -15.26
C LEU A 28 6.94 -20.17 -14.67
N VAL A 29 7.20 -18.90 -14.41
CA VAL A 29 8.49 -18.38 -13.96
C VAL A 29 8.52 -18.32 -12.43
N ILE A 30 9.21 -19.27 -11.81
CA ILE A 30 9.44 -19.31 -10.37
C ILE A 30 10.63 -18.41 -10.02
N ALA A 31 10.34 -17.28 -9.38
CA ALA A 31 11.32 -16.23 -9.15
C ALA A 31 11.23 -15.60 -7.76
N GLY A 32 12.27 -15.85 -6.97
CA GLY A 32 12.46 -15.31 -5.63
C GLY A 32 12.59 -13.78 -5.57
N ALA A 33 12.48 -13.28 -4.35
CA ALA A 33 12.65 -11.85 -4.04
C ALA A 33 14.00 -11.31 -4.53
N GLY A 34 13.97 -10.32 -5.43
CA GLY A 34 15.19 -9.68 -5.94
C GLY A 34 15.85 -10.37 -7.15
N GLN A 35 15.17 -11.32 -7.81
CA GLN A 35 15.64 -11.94 -9.07
C GLN A 35 15.20 -11.18 -10.35
N GLY A 36 14.64 -9.97 -10.22
CA GLY A 36 14.37 -9.10 -11.37
C GLY A 36 13.05 -9.36 -12.11
N LYS A 37 12.02 -9.93 -11.45
CA LYS A 37 10.69 -10.20 -12.06
C LYS A 37 10.14 -9.05 -12.90
N THR A 38 10.08 -7.85 -12.33
CA THR A 38 9.54 -6.68 -13.04
C THR A 38 10.35 -6.30 -14.27
N GLU A 39 11.67 -6.47 -14.22
CA GLU A 39 12.55 -6.18 -15.35
C GLU A 39 12.37 -7.21 -16.47
N VAL A 40 12.18 -8.48 -16.11
CA VAL A 40 11.86 -9.56 -17.06
C VAL A 40 10.49 -9.32 -17.70
N VAL A 41 9.46 -8.93 -16.93
CA VAL A 41 8.14 -8.57 -17.48
C VAL A 41 8.25 -7.45 -18.51
N VAL A 42 8.98 -6.38 -18.18
CA VAL A 42 9.13 -5.24 -19.10
C VAL A 42 9.91 -5.65 -20.36
N SER A 43 10.98 -6.42 -20.20
CA SER A 43 11.79 -6.92 -21.32
C SER A 43 11.02 -7.90 -22.20
N ARG A 44 10.19 -8.75 -21.60
CA ARG A 44 9.28 -9.68 -22.28
C ARG A 44 8.30 -8.94 -23.17
N ILE A 45 7.60 -7.94 -22.62
CA ILE A 45 6.65 -7.12 -23.38
C ILE A 45 7.36 -6.39 -24.51
N HIS A 46 8.53 -5.79 -24.24
CA HIS A 46 9.32 -5.13 -25.26
C HIS A 46 9.71 -6.09 -26.39
N SER A 47 10.14 -7.32 -26.07
CA SER A 47 10.48 -8.35 -27.07
C SER A 47 9.27 -8.79 -27.89
N LEU A 48 8.10 -8.96 -27.26
CA LEU A 48 6.85 -9.31 -27.97
C LEU A 48 6.44 -8.20 -28.96
N VAL A 49 6.60 -6.94 -28.58
CA VAL A 49 6.24 -5.80 -29.45
C VAL A 49 7.26 -5.62 -30.58
N GLN A 50 8.56 -5.58 -30.25
CA GLN A 50 9.61 -5.25 -31.22
C GLN A 50 10.07 -6.45 -32.06
N GLY A 51 10.09 -7.65 -31.45
CA GLY A 51 10.55 -8.88 -32.10
C GLY A 51 9.43 -9.61 -32.84
N GLU A 52 8.27 -9.75 -32.19
CA GLU A 52 7.14 -10.55 -32.70
C GLU A 52 6.03 -9.68 -33.34
N GLY A 53 6.09 -8.36 -33.18
CA GLY A 53 5.18 -7.41 -33.83
C GLY A 53 3.80 -7.30 -33.18
N LEU A 54 3.63 -7.75 -31.93
CA LEU A 54 2.36 -7.68 -31.22
C LEU A 54 2.01 -6.24 -30.83
N THR A 55 0.72 -5.95 -30.84
CA THR A 55 0.15 -4.67 -30.42
C THR A 55 -0.06 -4.65 -28.90
N ALA A 56 0.74 -3.84 -28.19
CA ALA A 56 0.74 -3.83 -26.72
C ALA A 56 -0.59 -3.45 -26.05
N SER A 57 -1.48 -2.73 -26.74
CA SER A 57 -2.77 -2.28 -26.18
C SER A 57 -3.87 -3.34 -26.27
N ASP A 58 -3.81 -4.20 -27.28
CA ASP A 58 -4.94 -5.05 -27.69
C ASP A 58 -4.57 -6.54 -27.63
N GLU A 59 -3.31 -6.89 -27.95
CA GLU A 59 -2.85 -8.29 -28.06
C GLU A 59 -2.07 -8.78 -26.84
N ILE A 60 -1.64 -7.87 -25.94
CA ILE A 60 -0.88 -8.21 -24.72
C ILE A 60 -1.62 -7.70 -23.49
N LEU A 61 -1.96 -8.58 -22.54
CA LEU A 61 -2.56 -8.21 -21.26
C LEU A 61 -1.60 -8.50 -20.10
N VAL A 62 -1.33 -7.50 -19.26
CA VAL A 62 -0.54 -7.67 -18.03
C VAL A 62 -1.42 -7.45 -16.81
N LEU A 63 -1.52 -8.45 -15.93
CA LEU A 63 -2.31 -8.40 -14.70
C LEU A 63 -1.43 -8.50 -13.46
N SER A 64 -1.71 -7.65 -12.46
CA SER A 64 -1.04 -7.68 -11.15
C SER A 64 -2.00 -7.32 -10.02
N PHE A 65 -1.67 -7.67 -8.78
CA PHE A 65 -2.48 -7.28 -7.60
C PHE A 65 -2.37 -5.80 -7.28
N SER A 66 -1.16 -5.24 -7.40
CA SER A 66 -0.88 -3.92 -6.84
C SER A 66 -0.84 -2.85 -7.92
N ARG A 67 -1.48 -1.72 -7.61
CA ARG A 67 -1.36 -0.50 -8.42
C ARG A 67 0.10 -0.04 -8.53
N ALA A 68 0.94 -0.39 -7.56
CA ALA A 68 2.36 -0.09 -7.53
C ALA A 68 3.13 -0.88 -8.59
N ALA A 69 2.87 -2.18 -8.70
CA ALA A 69 3.43 -3.01 -9.77
C ALA A 69 2.97 -2.53 -11.15
N VAL A 70 1.67 -2.24 -11.32
CA VAL A 70 1.13 -1.68 -12.57
C VAL A 70 1.83 -0.38 -12.96
N SER A 71 1.94 0.56 -12.02
CA SER A 71 2.65 1.83 -12.24
C SER A 71 4.12 1.61 -12.60
N ALA A 72 4.81 0.72 -11.88
CA ALA A 72 6.22 0.46 -12.08
C ALA A 72 6.54 -0.25 -13.41
N VAL A 73 5.62 -1.09 -13.92
CA VAL A 73 5.73 -1.70 -15.26
C VAL A 73 5.46 -0.64 -16.33
N ARG A 74 4.38 0.14 -16.22
CA ARG A 74 4.04 1.19 -17.19
C ARG A 74 5.15 2.22 -17.35
N THR A 75 5.65 2.78 -16.25
CA THR A 75 6.73 3.79 -16.29
C THR A 75 7.97 3.26 -17.01
N ARG A 76 8.31 1.97 -16.82
CA ARG A 76 9.48 1.36 -17.48
C ARG A 76 9.23 0.98 -18.95
N LEU A 77 7.97 0.76 -19.34
CA LEU A 77 7.57 0.55 -20.73
C LEU A 77 7.56 1.87 -21.50
N ASP A 78 7.09 2.95 -20.86
CA ASP A 78 7.11 4.30 -21.43
C ASP A 78 8.56 4.73 -21.74
N THR A 79 9.52 4.41 -20.86
CA THR A 79 10.95 4.68 -21.13
C THR A 79 11.56 3.85 -22.28
N ARG A 80 10.84 2.83 -22.76
CA ARG A 80 11.24 1.96 -23.87
C ARG A 80 10.39 2.17 -25.12
N ASP A 81 9.68 3.29 -25.20
CA ASP A 81 8.77 3.65 -26.31
C ASP A 81 7.65 2.62 -26.57
N VAL A 82 7.31 1.79 -25.57
CA VAL A 82 6.16 0.89 -25.63
C VAL A 82 4.93 1.61 -25.06
N ALA A 83 4.38 2.52 -25.87
CA ALA A 83 3.22 3.29 -25.47
C ALA A 83 1.94 2.44 -25.39
N ALA A 84 1.02 2.83 -24.49
CA ALA A 84 -0.33 2.26 -24.37
C ALA A 84 -0.43 0.77 -24.02
N ALA A 85 0.60 0.17 -23.42
CA ALA A 85 0.54 -1.22 -22.97
C ALA A 85 -0.64 -1.48 -22.00
N ASN A 86 -1.38 -2.56 -22.22
CA ASN A 86 -2.54 -2.93 -21.40
C ASN A 86 -2.12 -3.60 -20.08
N VAL A 87 -1.57 -2.78 -19.18
CA VAL A 87 -1.13 -3.18 -17.84
C VAL A 87 -2.16 -2.75 -16.81
N ARG A 88 -2.79 -3.69 -16.10
CA ARG A 88 -3.92 -3.41 -15.20
C ARG A 88 -3.85 -4.22 -13.91
N THR A 89 -4.60 -3.77 -12.90
CA THR A 89 -4.91 -4.65 -11.77
C THR A 89 -6.05 -5.59 -12.13
N PHE A 90 -6.14 -6.74 -11.45
CA PHE A 90 -7.27 -7.68 -11.63
C PHE A 90 -8.63 -6.99 -11.50
N ASP A 91 -8.79 -6.18 -10.45
CA ASP A 91 -10.02 -5.41 -10.20
C ASP A 91 -10.34 -4.39 -11.31
N SER A 92 -9.29 -3.76 -11.85
CA SER A 92 -9.46 -2.81 -12.94
C SER A 92 -9.89 -3.52 -14.22
N PHE A 93 -9.34 -4.69 -14.52
CA PHE A 93 -9.69 -5.43 -15.72
C PHE A 93 -11.11 -6.02 -15.64
N ALA A 94 -11.50 -6.57 -14.49
CA ALA A 94 -12.88 -6.99 -14.25
C ALA A 94 -13.89 -5.86 -14.46
N SER A 95 -13.56 -4.64 -14.01
CA SER A 95 -14.41 -3.48 -14.25
C SER A 95 -14.51 -3.10 -15.73
N VAL A 96 -13.46 -3.31 -16.53
CA VAL A 96 -13.48 -3.08 -17.98
C VAL A 96 -14.42 -4.08 -18.65
N LEU A 97 -14.26 -5.39 -18.38
CA LEU A 97 -15.13 -6.43 -18.94
C LEU A 97 -16.62 -6.19 -18.65
N LEU A 98 -16.94 -5.80 -17.41
CA LEU A 98 -18.33 -5.50 -17.04
C LEU A 98 -18.87 -4.28 -17.80
N LEU A 99 -18.06 -3.24 -17.97
CA LEU A 99 -18.45 -2.04 -18.71
C LEU A 99 -18.61 -2.32 -20.21
N GLY A 100 -17.74 -3.16 -20.80
CA GLY A 100 -17.85 -3.60 -22.20
C GLY A 100 -19.15 -4.32 -22.49
N ALA A 101 -19.69 -5.05 -21.49
CA ALA A 101 -20.99 -5.71 -21.56
C ALA A 101 -22.17 -4.87 -21.06
N ASP A 102 -22.01 -3.54 -20.92
CA ASP A 102 -23.03 -2.61 -20.42
C ASP A 102 -23.56 -2.93 -19.00
N ILE A 103 -22.75 -3.58 -18.16
CA ILE A 103 -23.09 -3.92 -16.78
C ILE A 103 -22.57 -2.85 -15.82
N GLN A 104 -23.45 -2.33 -14.95
CA GLN A 104 -23.08 -1.36 -13.93
C GLN A 104 -22.10 -1.95 -12.90
N THR A 105 -21.06 -1.19 -12.58
CA THR A 105 -19.98 -1.61 -11.67
C THR A 105 -20.28 -1.26 -10.20
N GLU A 106 -21.39 -1.80 -9.69
CA GLU A 106 -21.80 -1.61 -8.29
C GLU A 106 -21.24 -2.70 -7.35
N GLY A 107 -21.11 -2.37 -6.06
CA GLY A 107 -20.70 -3.32 -5.02
C GLY A 107 -19.19 -3.30 -4.68
N SER A 108 -18.78 -4.27 -3.86
CA SER A 108 -17.37 -4.43 -3.45
C SER A 108 -16.50 -4.90 -4.62
N PHE A 109 -15.18 -4.76 -4.48
CA PHE A 109 -14.22 -5.27 -5.46
C PHE A 109 -14.44 -6.75 -5.77
N ASP A 110 -14.60 -7.60 -4.75
CA ASP A 110 -14.80 -9.04 -4.94
C ASP A 110 -16.13 -9.36 -5.64
N ALA A 111 -17.19 -8.58 -5.37
CA ALA A 111 -18.46 -8.74 -6.08
C ALA A 111 -18.32 -8.46 -7.57
N ARG A 112 -17.51 -7.46 -7.96
CA ARG A 112 -17.21 -7.17 -9.36
C ARG A 112 -16.39 -8.27 -10.01
N ILE A 113 -15.36 -8.77 -9.32
CA ILE A 113 -14.56 -9.90 -9.80
C ILE A 113 -15.46 -11.10 -10.10
N ARG A 114 -16.29 -11.53 -9.14
CA ARG A 114 -17.20 -12.68 -9.34
C ARG A 114 -18.15 -12.49 -10.51
N ARG A 115 -18.70 -11.28 -10.67
CA ARG A 115 -19.61 -10.98 -11.78
C ARG A 115 -18.91 -11.02 -13.13
N ALA A 116 -17.68 -10.52 -13.21
CA ALA A 116 -16.86 -10.61 -14.42
C ALA A 116 -16.49 -12.07 -14.71
N THR A 117 -16.16 -12.88 -13.70
CA THR A 117 -15.94 -14.32 -13.85
C THR A 117 -17.17 -15.04 -14.38
N GLN A 118 -18.36 -14.72 -13.85
CA GLN A 118 -19.62 -15.30 -14.33
C GLN A 118 -19.88 -14.93 -15.79
N LEU A 119 -19.66 -13.66 -16.15
CA LEU A 119 -19.77 -13.21 -17.54
C LEU A 119 -18.85 -14.02 -18.46
N LEU A 120 -17.59 -14.22 -18.08
CA LEU A 120 -16.64 -15.01 -18.89
C LEU A 120 -17.06 -16.48 -19.04
N LYS A 121 -17.68 -17.06 -18.01
CA LYS A 121 -18.13 -18.47 -18.00
C LYS A 121 -19.44 -18.69 -18.76
N GLU A 122 -20.30 -17.67 -18.80
CA GLU A 122 -21.63 -17.75 -19.42
C GLU A 122 -21.68 -17.16 -20.84
N ALA A 123 -20.63 -16.46 -21.28
CA ALA A 123 -20.55 -15.88 -22.61
C ALA A 123 -20.50 -16.97 -23.69
N ASP A 124 -21.34 -16.83 -24.71
CA ASP A 124 -21.36 -17.73 -25.88
C ASP A 124 -20.17 -17.46 -26.83
N GLU A 125 -19.64 -16.24 -26.83
CA GLU A 125 -18.52 -15.77 -27.64
C GLU A 125 -17.50 -15.03 -26.77
N ALA A 126 -16.23 -15.03 -27.19
CA ALA A 126 -15.16 -14.35 -26.46
C ALA A 126 -15.47 -12.84 -26.35
N PRO A 127 -15.48 -12.25 -25.15
CA PRO A 127 -15.62 -10.80 -25.01
C PRO A 127 -14.54 -10.05 -25.79
N ASP A 128 -14.87 -8.88 -26.33
CA ASP A 128 -13.98 -8.06 -27.16
C ASP A 128 -12.62 -7.79 -26.50
N GLU A 129 -12.59 -7.63 -25.17
CA GLU A 129 -11.35 -7.36 -24.42
C GLU A 129 -10.44 -8.58 -24.23
N VAL A 130 -10.92 -9.78 -24.57
CA VAL A 130 -10.18 -11.05 -24.45
C VAL A 130 -9.93 -11.67 -25.82
N SER A 131 -10.79 -11.41 -26.80
CA SER A 131 -10.77 -12.06 -28.13
C SER A 131 -9.52 -11.79 -28.96
N LEU A 132 -8.82 -10.69 -28.72
CA LEU A 132 -7.59 -10.31 -29.45
C LEU A 132 -6.31 -10.71 -28.72
N LEU A 133 -6.40 -11.30 -27.52
CA LEU A 133 -5.21 -11.58 -26.71
C LEU A 133 -4.35 -12.67 -27.35
N ARG A 134 -3.10 -12.30 -27.65
CA ARG A 134 -2.06 -13.20 -28.13
C ARG A 134 -1.07 -13.58 -27.03
N HIS A 135 -0.99 -12.78 -25.97
CA HIS A 135 -0.14 -13.07 -24.83
C HIS A 135 -0.70 -12.51 -23.51
N VAL A 136 -0.70 -13.31 -22.44
CA VAL A 136 -1.09 -12.87 -21.10
C VAL A 136 0.09 -12.97 -20.14
N VAL A 137 0.39 -11.88 -19.44
CA VAL A 137 1.40 -11.83 -18.37
C VAL A 137 0.71 -11.71 -17.02
N LEU A 138 1.00 -12.64 -16.12
CA LEU A 138 0.48 -12.66 -14.74
C LEU A 138 1.63 -12.38 -13.77
N ASP A 139 1.47 -11.39 -12.90
CA ASP A 139 2.45 -11.05 -11.86
C ASP A 139 1.92 -11.43 -10.47
N GLU A 140 2.83 -11.91 -9.62
CA GLU A 140 2.56 -12.39 -8.26
C GLU A 140 1.51 -13.52 -8.19
N VAL A 141 1.68 -14.57 -9.01
CA VAL A 141 0.76 -15.73 -9.09
C VAL A 141 0.46 -16.36 -7.72
N GLN A 142 1.42 -16.37 -6.79
CA GLN A 142 1.24 -16.86 -5.41
C GLN A 142 0.18 -16.12 -4.60
N ASP A 143 -0.25 -14.94 -5.04
CA ASP A 143 -1.30 -14.17 -4.38
C ASP A 143 -2.69 -14.42 -5.00
N LEU A 144 -2.76 -15.15 -6.13
CA LEU A 144 -4.02 -15.55 -6.76
C LEU A 144 -4.71 -16.61 -5.92
N VAL A 145 -5.67 -16.16 -5.11
CA VAL A 145 -6.53 -17.01 -4.28
C VAL A 145 -8.00 -16.61 -4.44
N GLY A 146 -8.90 -17.56 -4.20
CA GLY A 146 -10.34 -17.37 -4.17
C GLY A 146 -10.91 -16.79 -5.47
N ASP A 147 -11.78 -15.78 -5.35
CA ASP A 147 -12.51 -15.22 -6.49
C ASP A 147 -11.59 -14.70 -7.63
N ARG A 148 -10.39 -14.21 -7.30
CA ARG A 148 -9.41 -13.71 -8.28
C ARG A 148 -8.69 -14.84 -9.01
N ALA A 149 -8.45 -15.97 -8.35
CA ALA A 149 -7.93 -17.17 -9.00
C ALA A 149 -8.92 -17.66 -10.07
N ASP A 150 -10.19 -17.81 -9.70
CA ASP A 150 -11.25 -18.22 -10.62
C ASP A 150 -11.41 -17.27 -11.81
N PHE A 151 -11.26 -15.96 -11.56
CA PHE A 151 -11.32 -14.94 -12.60
C PHE A 151 -10.17 -15.09 -13.60
N VAL A 152 -8.94 -15.27 -13.13
CA VAL A 152 -7.78 -15.46 -14.01
C VAL A 152 -7.91 -16.74 -14.81
N ILE A 153 -8.29 -17.86 -14.17
CA ILE A 153 -8.50 -19.14 -14.87
C ILE A 153 -9.54 -18.97 -15.98
N ALA A 154 -10.65 -18.27 -15.70
CA ALA A 154 -11.69 -18.01 -16.70
C ALA A 154 -11.19 -17.16 -17.88
N ILE A 155 -10.29 -16.19 -17.67
CA ILE A 155 -9.65 -15.44 -18.76
C ILE A 155 -8.78 -16.38 -19.61
N LEU A 156 -7.93 -17.19 -18.96
CA LEU A 156 -6.98 -18.06 -19.66
C LEU A 156 -7.68 -19.14 -20.50
N THR A 157 -8.88 -19.60 -20.11
CA THR A 157 -9.69 -20.56 -20.89
C THR A 157 -10.10 -20.02 -22.27
N TRP A 158 -10.12 -18.70 -22.47
CA TRP A 158 -10.44 -18.08 -23.76
C TRP A 158 -9.23 -17.91 -24.68
N LEU A 159 -8.01 -18.20 -24.21
CA LEU A 159 -6.81 -18.09 -25.03
C LEU A 159 -6.73 -19.25 -26.03
N ASP A 160 -6.43 -18.90 -27.29
CA ASP A 160 -6.14 -19.89 -28.33
C ASP A 160 -4.88 -20.71 -27.99
N ASP A 161 -4.75 -21.89 -28.60
CA ASP A 161 -3.59 -22.78 -28.42
C ASP A 161 -2.27 -22.11 -28.86
N ASP A 162 -2.32 -21.12 -29.75
CA ASP A 162 -1.16 -20.33 -30.23
C ASP A 162 -0.99 -18.99 -29.50
N ALA A 163 -1.71 -18.79 -28.39
CA ALA A 163 -1.50 -17.68 -27.47
C ALA A 163 -0.61 -18.09 -26.28
N GLY A 164 0.31 -17.20 -25.92
CA GLY A 164 1.29 -17.44 -24.86
C GLY A 164 0.85 -16.95 -23.49
N ILE A 165 1.52 -17.48 -22.47
CA ILE A 165 1.31 -17.13 -21.06
C ILE A 165 2.68 -16.90 -20.42
N THR A 166 2.88 -15.80 -19.71
CA THR A 166 4.05 -15.62 -18.84
C THR A 166 3.57 -15.35 -17.42
N ALA A 167 3.55 -16.37 -16.59
CA ALA A 167 3.08 -16.30 -15.21
C ALA A 167 4.29 -16.25 -14.26
N LEU A 168 4.47 -15.16 -13.52
CA LEU A 168 5.59 -14.98 -12.60
C LEU A 168 5.14 -15.11 -11.15
N GLY A 169 5.82 -15.94 -10.37
CA GLY A 169 5.48 -16.12 -8.96
C GLY A 169 6.58 -16.72 -8.11
N ASP A 170 6.34 -16.73 -6.80
CA ASP A 170 7.17 -17.42 -5.81
C ASP A 170 6.27 -18.00 -4.72
N PRO A 171 6.09 -19.33 -4.65
CA PRO A 171 5.26 -19.98 -3.62
C PRO A 171 5.66 -19.60 -2.19
N LEU A 172 6.94 -19.28 -1.95
CA LEU A 172 7.42 -18.87 -0.63
C LEU A 172 6.97 -17.46 -0.21
N GLN A 173 6.42 -16.68 -1.15
CA GLN A 173 5.92 -15.33 -0.88
C GLN A 173 4.39 -15.26 -0.81
N GLY A 174 3.68 -16.39 -0.91
CA GLY A 174 2.23 -16.46 -0.68
C GLY A 174 1.93 -16.23 0.80
N VAL A 175 1.38 -15.06 1.13
CA VAL A 175 1.05 -14.69 2.53
C VAL A 175 -0.37 -14.12 2.64
N TYR A 176 -1.22 -14.37 1.64
CA TYR A 176 -2.60 -13.91 1.56
C TYR A 176 -3.62 -15.03 1.77
N ASP A 177 -3.20 -16.16 2.34
CA ASP A 177 -4.08 -17.32 2.56
C ASP A 177 -5.33 -16.97 3.41
N PHE A 178 -5.23 -15.95 4.29
CA PHE A 178 -6.39 -15.42 5.03
C PHE A 178 -7.50 -14.82 4.15
N GLN A 179 -7.20 -14.41 2.91
CA GLN A 179 -8.22 -13.92 1.97
C GLN A 179 -9.15 -15.03 1.50
N LEU A 180 -8.73 -16.30 1.59
CA LEU A 180 -9.60 -17.44 1.30
C LEU A 180 -10.78 -17.50 2.27
N ASP A 181 -10.60 -17.11 3.53
CA ASP A 181 -11.68 -17.17 4.54
C ASP A 181 -12.84 -16.24 4.19
N ASP A 182 -12.53 -15.02 3.73
CA ASP A 182 -13.49 -14.00 3.31
C ASP A 182 -14.03 -14.23 1.88
N SER A 183 -13.34 -15.02 1.06
CA SER A 183 -13.72 -15.35 -0.31
C SER A 183 -14.80 -16.44 -0.36
N LEU A 184 -15.73 -16.31 -1.32
CA LEU A 184 -16.73 -17.35 -1.61
C LEU A 184 -16.09 -18.55 -2.32
N SER A 185 -15.19 -18.28 -3.26
CA SER A 185 -14.34 -19.31 -3.84
C SER A 185 -13.23 -19.70 -2.89
N LYS A 186 -12.87 -21.00 -2.91
CA LYS A 186 -11.82 -21.61 -2.07
C LYS A 186 -10.61 -22.08 -2.90
N THR A 187 -10.52 -21.69 -4.17
CA THR A 187 -9.38 -21.97 -5.04
C THR A 187 -8.10 -21.41 -4.42
N SER A 188 -7.17 -22.29 -4.07
CA SER A 188 -5.90 -21.92 -3.43
C SER A 188 -4.87 -21.46 -4.46
N ALA A 189 -3.79 -20.84 -3.99
CA ALA A 189 -2.68 -20.48 -4.86
C ALA A 189 -2.04 -21.72 -5.51
N GLN A 190 -1.98 -22.84 -4.78
CA GLN A 190 -1.45 -24.09 -5.31
C GLN A 190 -2.31 -24.61 -6.47
N ASP A 191 -3.64 -24.54 -6.36
CA ASP A 191 -4.53 -24.92 -7.46
C ASP A 191 -4.26 -24.09 -8.72
N VAL A 192 -3.90 -22.80 -8.58
CA VAL A 192 -3.53 -21.95 -9.72
C VAL A 192 -2.18 -22.37 -10.32
N PHE A 193 -1.19 -22.67 -9.50
CA PHE A 193 0.09 -23.19 -9.98
C PHE A 193 -0.10 -24.50 -10.76
N ASP A 194 -0.91 -25.42 -10.23
CA ASP A 194 -1.21 -26.71 -10.84
C ASP A 194 -2.01 -26.54 -12.14
N GLU A 195 -3.02 -25.66 -12.18
CA GLU A 195 -3.80 -25.39 -13.39
C GLU A 195 -2.93 -24.80 -14.51
N LEU A 196 -1.98 -23.91 -14.16
CA LEU A 196 -1.03 -23.33 -15.12
C LEU A 196 -0.16 -24.40 -15.78
N THR A 197 0.32 -25.40 -15.02
CA THR A 197 1.15 -26.47 -15.57
C THR A 197 0.33 -27.55 -16.26
N ASP A 198 -0.73 -28.02 -15.62
CA ASP A 198 -1.44 -29.24 -15.99
C ASP A 198 -2.48 -29.01 -17.09
N THR A 199 -3.22 -27.89 -17.00
CA THR A 199 -4.25 -27.54 -17.98
C THR A 199 -3.71 -26.59 -19.06
N PHE A 200 -3.02 -25.51 -18.64
CA PHE A 200 -2.55 -24.51 -19.59
C PHE A 200 -1.18 -24.83 -20.21
N GLY A 201 -0.51 -25.89 -19.75
CA GLY A 201 0.73 -26.39 -20.37
C GLY A 201 1.93 -25.48 -20.18
N CYS A 202 1.98 -24.70 -19.09
CA CYS A 202 3.10 -23.82 -18.82
C CYS A 202 4.36 -24.61 -18.43
N GLU A 203 5.46 -24.38 -19.14
CA GLU A 203 6.77 -24.91 -18.77
C GLU A 203 7.36 -24.10 -17.61
N THR A 204 7.93 -24.78 -16.62
CA THR A 204 8.53 -24.10 -15.46
C THR A 204 9.92 -23.58 -15.79
N ALA A 205 10.15 -22.29 -15.53
CA ALA A 205 11.44 -21.62 -15.67
C ALA A 205 11.84 -20.89 -14.38
N GLY A 206 13.12 -20.59 -14.21
CA GLY A 206 13.64 -19.78 -13.10
C GLY A 206 14.47 -18.60 -13.61
N LEU A 207 14.67 -17.58 -12.77
CA LEU A 207 15.47 -16.40 -13.14
C LEU A 207 16.90 -16.42 -12.58
N GLY A 208 17.19 -17.36 -11.67
CA GLY A 208 18.52 -17.62 -11.12
C GLY A 208 19.07 -16.49 -10.26
N LYS A 209 19.79 -15.55 -10.88
CA LYS A 209 20.62 -14.57 -10.17
C LYS A 209 19.80 -13.61 -9.31
N ASN A 210 20.23 -13.44 -8.05
CA ASN A 210 19.71 -12.41 -7.16
C ASN A 210 20.52 -11.11 -7.27
N TYR A 211 19.83 -9.98 -7.40
CA TYR A 211 20.43 -8.65 -7.53
C TYR A 211 20.19 -7.77 -6.29
N ARG A 212 19.33 -8.20 -5.35
CA ARG A 212 18.94 -7.45 -4.16
C ARG A 212 19.89 -7.68 -2.98
N ALA A 213 20.22 -8.94 -2.71
CA ALA A 213 20.97 -9.32 -1.52
C ALA A 213 22.47 -9.03 -1.65
N ARG A 214 22.99 -8.11 -0.81
CA ARG A 214 24.39 -7.69 -0.78
C ARG A 214 25.11 -8.25 0.46
N GLY A 215 24.47 -8.20 1.61
CA GLY A 215 25.04 -8.61 2.90
C GLY A 215 25.09 -10.12 3.14
N ARG A 216 25.82 -10.53 4.19
CA ARG A 216 26.03 -11.94 4.54
C ARG A 216 24.72 -12.68 4.78
N TYR A 217 23.85 -12.17 5.65
CA TYR A 217 22.59 -12.83 6.00
C TYR A 217 21.55 -12.75 4.88
N PRO A 218 21.32 -11.61 4.21
CA PRO A 218 20.49 -11.56 3.01
C PRO A 218 20.88 -12.60 1.94
N LYS A 219 22.19 -12.80 1.69
CA LYS A 219 22.66 -13.83 0.76
C LYS A 219 22.33 -15.25 1.21
N ARG A 220 22.40 -15.54 2.51
CA ARG A 220 21.95 -16.82 3.07
C ARG A 220 20.45 -17.03 2.95
N VAL A 221 19.65 -15.96 3.05
CA VAL A 221 18.20 -16.03 2.82
C VAL A 221 17.88 -16.39 1.36
N VAL A 222 18.70 -15.93 0.40
CA VAL A 222 18.56 -16.37 -1.00
C VAL A 222 18.77 -17.87 -1.12
N SER A 223 19.87 -18.41 -0.58
CA SER A 223 20.14 -19.86 -0.57
C SER A 223 19.05 -20.66 0.16
N LEU A 224 18.59 -20.16 1.32
CA LEU A 224 17.47 -20.75 2.06
C LEU A 224 16.23 -20.86 1.18
N GLY A 225 15.92 -19.84 0.38
CA GLY A 225 14.78 -19.88 -0.53
C GLY A 225 14.88 -20.98 -1.58
N ASP A 226 16.07 -21.23 -2.11
CA ASP A 226 16.29 -22.30 -3.10
C ASP A 226 16.09 -23.68 -2.47
N GLU A 227 16.56 -23.86 -1.23
CA GLU A 227 16.38 -25.09 -0.45
C GLU A 227 14.91 -25.30 -0.05
N LEU A 228 14.23 -24.25 0.42
CA LEU A 228 12.83 -24.31 0.85
C LEU A 228 11.88 -24.67 -0.29
N ARG A 229 12.12 -24.23 -1.53
CA ARG A 229 11.28 -24.60 -2.68
C ARG A 229 11.41 -26.07 -3.09
N ALA A 230 12.42 -26.78 -2.60
CA ALA A 230 12.62 -28.21 -2.85
C ALA A 230 12.06 -29.10 -1.72
N ILE A 231 11.44 -28.50 -0.70
CA ILE A 231 10.90 -29.20 0.46
C ILE A 231 9.37 -29.13 0.40
N ASP A 232 8.71 -30.27 0.56
CA ASP A 232 7.24 -30.35 0.70
C ASP A 232 6.81 -30.35 2.18
N ASP A 233 7.64 -30.92 3.06
CA ASP A 233 7.35 -31.09 4.49
C ASP A 233 7.55 -29.79 5.29
N GLY A 234 6.47 -29.30 5.89
CA GLY A 234 6.47 -28.05 6.65
C GLY A 234 7.40 -28.08 7.88
N GLU A 235 7.49 -29.21 8.60
CA GLU A 235 8.36 -29.31 9.78
C GLU A 235 9.85 -29.32 9.41
N ALA A 236 10.23 -29.93 8.28
CA ALA A 236 11.58 -29.85 7.72
C ALA A 236 11.92 -28.42 7.27
N ALA A 237 11.00 -27.74 6.57
CA ALA A 237 11.15 -26.35 6.16
C ALA A 237 11.33 -25.43 7.37
N GLU A 238 10.58 -25.67 8.44
CA GLU A 238 10.66 -24.90 9.68
C GLU A 238 12.00 -25.06 10.39
N ARG A 239 12.53 -26.29 10.50
CA ARG A 239 13.86 -26.54 11.06
C ARG A 239 14.97 -25.82 10.29
N LEU A 240 14.89 -25.85 8.96
CA LEU A 240 15.87 -25.18 8.11
C LEU A 240 15.84 -23.65 8.30
N LEU A 241 14.65 -23.08 8.45
CA LEU A 241 14.50 -21.67 8.79
C LEU A 241 15.06 -21.35 10.18
N ASP A 242 14.75 -22.16 11.19
CA ASP A 242 15.22 -21.96 12.56
C ASP A 242 16.75 -22.00 12.67
N ASP A 243 17.41 -22.89 11.92
CA ASP A 243 18.87 -22.93 11.81
C ASP A 243 19.45 -21.61 11.30
N LEU A 244 18.81 -20.95 10.33
CA LEU A 244 19.22 -19.62 9.88
C LEU A 244 18.96 -18.56 10.95
N LEU A 245 17.82 -18.61 11.64
CA LEU A 245 17.43 -17.64 12.67
C LEU A 245 18.40 -17.65 13.86
N LEU A 246 18.92 -18.82 14.25
CA LEU A 246 19.92 -18.94 15.32
C LEU A 246 21.22 -18.17 15.02
N ASP A 247 21.57 -18.00 13.74
CA ASP A 247 22.77 -17.28 13.33
C ASP A 247 22.54 -15.77 13.14
N ILE A 248 21.29 -15.33 13.03
CA ILE A 248 20.94 -13.91 12.85
C ILE A 248 21.24 -13.16 14.16
N PRO A 249 21.85 -11.97 14.12
CA PRO A 249 22.18 -11.24 15.34
C PRO A 249 20.93 -10.78 16.09
N ASP A 250 20.74 -11.30 17.31
CA ASP A 250 19.73 -10.84 18.27
C ASP A 250 20.13 -9.50 18.88
N ARG A 251 19.23 -8.53 18.80
CA ARG A 251 19.38 -7.19 19.35
C ARG A 251 18.66 -6.98 20.68
N GLY A 252 18.05 -8.02 21.25
CA GLY A 252 17.42 -7.95 22.56
C GLY A 252 16.09 -7.20 22.54
N ALA A 253 15.80 -6.52 23.64
CA ALA A 253 14.55 -5.78 23.80
C ALA A 253 14.65 -4.40 23.12
N ILE A 254 13.51 -3.75 22.90
CA ILE A 254 13.46 -2.46 22.17
C ILE A 254 14.34 -1.36 22.78
N GLU A 255 14.56 -1.40 24.09
CA GLU A 255 15.49 -0.54 24.81
C GLU A 255 16.92 -0.62 24.27
N ASP A 256 17.32 -1.79 23.77
CA ASP A 256 18.68 -2.08 23.33
C ASP A 256 18.89 -1.71 21.85
N TRP A 257 17.82 -1.50 21.07
CA TRP A 257 17.93 -1.36 19.61
C TRP A 257 17.26 -0.15 18.98
N TYR A 258 16.41 0.58 19.69
CA TYR A 258 15.69 1.73 19.11
C TYR A 258 16.61 2.84 18.58
N GLU A 259 17.84 2.97 19.07
CA GLU A 259 18.80 3.97 18.59
C GLU A 259 19.50 3.54 17.28
N PHE A 260 19.43 2.25 16.93
CA PHE A 260 20.10 1.69 15.75
C PHE A 260 19.20 1.58 14.52
N VAL A 261 17.89 1.84 14.66
CA VAL A 261 16.94 1.75 13.53
C VAL A 261 16.99 2.97 12.62
N THR A 262 17.55 4.09 13.06
CA THR A 262 17.76 5.25 12.20
C THR A 262 19.08 5.08 11.44
N PRO A 263 19.05 4.95 10.11
CA PRO A 263 20.24 4.66 9.32
C PRO A 263 21.19 5.88 9.30
N ARG A 264 22.46 5.68 9.62
CA ARG A 264 23.48 6.75 9.66
C ARG A 264 23.87 7.29 8.27
N ASN A 265 23.62 6.52 7.21
CA ASN A 265 24.08 6.82 5.84
C ASN A 265 22.93 7.16 4.88
N GLY A 266 21.76 7.57 5.39
CA GLY A 266 20.59 7.88 4.55
C GLY A 266 19.93 6.67 3.88
N GLY A 267 20.31 5.45 4.26
CA GLY A 267 19.65 4.22 3.80
C GLY A 267 18.20 4.09 4.29
N ARG A 268 17.53 3.01 3.92
CA ARG A 268 16.17 2.69 4.40
C ARG A 268 16.21 1.52 5.38
N THR A 269 15.51 1.69 6.51
CA THR A 269 15.35 0.65 7.53
C THR A 269 13.88 0.30 7.68
N ALA A 270 13.59 -0.98 7.84
CA ALA A 270 12.27 -1.45 8.24
C ALA A 270 12.30 -2.13 9.61
N VAL A 271 11.28 -1.86 10.41
CA VAL A 271 10.91 -2.68 11.57
C VAL A 271 9.65 -3.44 11.18
N LEU A 272 9.77 -4.76 11.06
CA LEU A 272 8.72 -5.65 10.57
C LEU A 272 8.12 -6.45 11.71
N CYS A 273 6.81 -6.33 11.88
CA CYS A 273 6.03 -7.02 12.89
C CYS A 273 5.07 -8.03 12.25
N THR A 274 4.64 -9.04 13.01
CA THR A 274 3.61 -9.98 12.54
C THR A 274 2.22 -9.32 12.55
N THR A 275 1.89 -8.56 13.59
CA THR A 275 0.54 -8.02 13.81
C THR A 275 0.49 -6.49 13.77
N ASN A 276 -0.67 -5.91 13.42
CA ASN A 276 -0.88 -4.46 13.54
C ASN A 276 -0.76 -3.98 15.01
N ALA A 277 -1.11 -4.83 15.97
CA ALA A 277 -0.95 -4.53 17.39
C ALA A 277 0.53 -4.30 17.77
N ASP A 278 1.43 -5.13 17.26
CA ASP A 278 2.88 -4.96 17.48
C ASP A 278 3.43 -3.74 16.74
N VAL A 279 2.92 -3.43 15.53
CA VAL A 279 3.25 -2.17 14.81
C VAL A 279 2.91 -0.96 15.67
N LEU A 280 1.70 -0.91 16.26
CA LEU A 280 1.28 0.19 17.13
C LEU A 280 2.14 0.29 18.40
N ARG A 281 2.58 -0.85 18.97
CA ARG A 281 3.50 -0.87 20.12
C ARG A 281 4.88 -0.30 19.78
N VAL A 282 5.48 -0.79 18.69
CA VAL A 282 6.77 -0.29 18.20
C VAL A 282 6.68 1.20 17.92
N SER A 283 5.68 1.61 17.14
CA SER A 283 5.48 3.01 16.76
C SER A 283 5.34 3.91 17.98
N ARG A 284 4.52 3.50 18.96
CA ARG A 284 4.38 4.24 20.21
C ARG A 284 5.72 4.37 20.96
N TYR A 285 6.48 3.29 21.09
CA TYR A 285 7.77 3.33 21.80
C TYR A 285 8.77 4.27 21.10
N LEU A 286 8.89 4.15 19.77
CA LEU A 286 9.74 5.02 18.96
C LEU A 286 9.32 6.49 19.09
N ASN A 287 8.02 6.77 19.04
CA ASN A 287 7.48 8.11 19.28
C ASN A 287 7.82 8.62 20.68
N GLU A 288 7.66 7.81 21.73
CA GLU A 288 8.02 8.13 23.13
C GLU A 288 9.53 8.44 23.30
N LYS A 289 10.37 7.88 22.42
CA LYS A 289 11.83 8.15 22.32
C LYS A 289 12.21 9.21 21.29
N SER A 290 11.23 9.86 20.65
CA SER A 290 11.43 10.88 19.62
C SER A 290 12.21 10.38 18.40
N VAL A 291 12.02 9.11 18.04
CA VAL A 291 12.56 8.52 16.81
C VAL A 291 11.55 8.70 15.69
N THR A 292 11.89 9.55 14.73
CA THR A 292 11.13 9.83 13.51
C THR A 292 10.95 8.55 12.68
N HIS A 293 9.71 8.19 12.38
CA HIS A 293 9.39 7.02 11.57
C HIS A 293 8.02 7.16 10.88
N ALA A 294 7.78 6.37 9.84
CA ALA A 294 6.47 6.23 9.21
C ALA A 294 5.86 4.86 9.54
N VAL A 295 4.57 4.81 9.82
CA VAL A 295 3.81 3.56 9.88
C VAL A 295 3.26 3.27 8.49
N ARG A 296 3.58 2.09 7.94
CA ARG A 296 3.17 1.73 6.58
C ARG A 296 1.65 1.58 6.47
N ARG A 297 1.09 2.37 5.57
CA ARG A 297 -0.33 2.39 5.17
C ARG A 297 -0.71 1.18 4.30
N GLN A 298 -1.99 0.80 4.31
CA GLN A 298 -2.52 -0.07 3.28
C GLN A 298 -2.60 0.70 1.95
N ALA A 299 -2.58 0.00 0.81
CA ALA A 299 -2.58 0.64 -0.50
C ALA A 299 -3.79 1.57 -0.73
N GLN A 300 -4.93 1.24 -0.14
CA GLN A 300 -6.17 2.03 -0.16
C GLN A 300 -6.19 3.24 0.79
N ASP A 301 -5.20 3.36 1.69
CA ASP A 301 -5.11 4.45 2.67
C ASP A 301 -4.23 5.61 2.21
N PHE A 302 -3.58 5.47 1.05
CA PHE A 302 -2.85 6.57 0.43
C PHE A 302 -3.84 7.60 -0.09
N GLY A 303 -3.90 8.78 0.54
CA GLY A 303 -4.67 9.89 -0.01
C GLY A 303 -3.89 10.69 -1.05
N ALA A 304 -4.57 11.70 -1.59
CA ALA A 304 -4.06 12.50 -2.68
C ALA A 304 -2.81 13.29 -2.26
N ALA A 305 -1.85 13.40 -3.17
CA ALA A 305 -0.59 14.09 -2.93
C ALA A 305 -0.83 15.55 -2.53
N ARG A 306 -0.05 16.05 -1.59
CA ARG A 306 -0.15 17.41 -1.02
C ARG A 306 -0.02 18.51 -2.06
N TRP A 307 0.80 18.29 -3.09
CA TRP A 307 0.99 19.29 -4.14
C TRP A 307 -0.30 19.56 -4.92
N ILE A 308 -1.27 18.64 -4.92
CA ILE A 308 -2.55 18.81 -5.63
C ILE A 308 -3.35 19.98 -5.03
N ALA A 309 -3.50 20.07 -3.70
CA ALA A 309 -4.14 21.25 -3.08
C ALA A 309 -3.32 22.52 -3.29
N GLY A 310 -1.99 22.41 -3.32
CA GLY A 310 -1.13 23.54 -3.64
C GLY A 310 -1.41 24.11 -5.02
N ALA A 311 -1.47 23.22 -6.03
CA ALA A 311 -1.55 23.59 -7.45
C ALA A 311 -2.98 23.92 -7.87
N LEU A 312 -3.94 23.05 -7.51
CA LEU A 312 -5.32 23.14 -7.95
C LEU A 312 -6.20 23.94 -6.99
N GLY A 313 -5.82 24.01 -5.70
CA GLY A 313 -6.55 24.76 -4.66
C GLY A 313 -6.88 26.20 -5.05
N PRO A 314 -5.88 27.00 -5.48
CA PRO A 314 -6.08 28.39 -5.87
C PRO A 314 -6.85 28.63 -7.19
N LEU A 315 -7.09 27.58 -7.99
CA LEU A 315 -7.74 27.72 -9.29
C LEU A 315 -9.25 27.94 -9.14
N PRO A 316 -9.88 28.72 -10.03
CA PRO A 316 -11.30 29.06 -9.89
C PRO A 316 -12.24 27.85 -10.09
N GLY A 317 -11.84 26.87 -10.90
CA GLY A 317 -12.66 25.73 -11.27
C GLY A 317 -13.87 26.12 -12.13
N PRO A 318 -14.75 25.15 -12.45
CA PRO A 318 -14.54 23.70 -12.27
C PRO A 318 -13.66 23.09 -13.35
N LYS A 319 -13.32 23.86 -14.38
CA LYS A 319 -12.53 23.40 -15.53
C LYS A 319 -11.46 24.43 -15.86
N GLU A 320 -10.21 23.97 -15.89
CA GLU A 320 -9.04 24.83 -16.07
C GLU A 320 -8.31 24.54 -17.37
N ARG A 321 -7.65 25.57 -17.93
CA ARG A 321 -6.78 25.40 -19.10
C ARG A 321 -5.45 24.79 -18.68
N ARG A 322 -4.85 23.99 -19.56
CA ARG A 322 -3.52 23.41 -19.36
C ARG A 322 -2.49 24.43 -18.89
N SER A 323 -2.41 25.58 -19.57
CA SER A 323 -1.46 26.65 -19.23
C SER A 323 -1.62 27.19 -17.80
N GLU A 324 -2.84 27.24 -17.27
CA GLU A 324 -3.08 27.72 -15.89
C GLU A 324 -2.64 26.68 -14.86
N VAL A 325 -2.91 25.41 -15.13
CA VAL A 325 -2.49 24.30 -14.26
C VAL A 325 -0.98 24.13 -14.28
N GLU A 326 -0.34 24.18 -15.45
CA GLU A 326 1.12 24.14 -15.60
C GLU A 326 1.77 25.32 -14.88
N ALA A 327 1.26 26.54 -15.05
CA ALA A 327 1.75 27.71 -14.32
C ALA A 327 1.57 27.59 -12.79
N ALA A 328 0.52 26.89 -12.32
CA ALA A 328 0.36 26.61 -10.90
C ALA A 328 1.34 25.54 -10.39
N LEU A 329 1.62 24.52 -11.20
CA LEU A 329 2.62 23.49 -10.91
C LEU A 329 4.04 24.06 -10.89
N GLU A 330 4.41 24.91 -11.85
CA GLU A 330 5.72 25.61 -11.93
C GLU A 330 6.01 26.44 -10.68
N ARG A 331 4.98 27.03 -10.04
CA ARG A 331 5.14 27.78 -8.79
C ARG A 331 5.49 26.90 -7.59
N LEU A 332 5.21 25.60 -7.66
CA LEU A 332 5.32 24.65 -6.55
C LEU A 332 6.44 23.64 -6.73
N LEU A 333 6.65 23.20 -7.96
CA LEU A 333 7.60 22.19 -8.36
C LEU A 333 8.76 22.89 -9.06
N ALA A 334 10.00 22.56 -8.72
CA ALA A 334 11.14 22.96 -9.54
C ALA A 334 10.97 22.34 -10.95
N ASP A 335 11.26 23.10 -12.02
CA ASP A 335 10.92 22.88 -13.45
C ASP A 335 10.94 21.45 -14.05
N GLN A 336 11.50 20.44 -13.39
CA GLN A 336 11.79 19.13 -14.00
C GLN A 336 10.57 18.20 -14.17
N ASP A 337 9.43 18.43 -13.49
CA ASP A 337 8.31 17.46 -13.46
C ASP A 337 6.93 17.98 -13.93
N VAL A 338 6.82 19.24 -14.38
CA VAL A 338 5.50 19.87 -14.66
C VAL A 338 4.70 19.13 -15.73
N GLY A 339 5.33 18.81 -16.87
CA GLY A 339 4.67 18.08 -17.95
C GLY A 339 4.24 16.66 -17.57
N GLN A 340 5.04 15.99 -16.73
CA GLN A 340 4.68 14.67 -16.20
C GLN A 340 3.47 14.76 -15.28
N MET A 341 3.46 15.71 -14.34
CA MET A 341 2.34 15.89 -13.41
C MET A 341 1.05 16.28 -14.15
N TRP A 342 1.16 17.09 -15.20
CA TRP A 342 0.04 17.35 -16.11
C TRP A 342 -0.51 16.07 -16.73
N ASN A 343 0.37 15.23 -17.29
CA ASN A 343 -0.02 13.97 -17.91
C ASN A 343 -0.69 13.02 -16.91
N GLU A 344 -0.20 12.93 -15.67
CA GLU A 344 -0.80 12.12 -14.62
C GLU A 344 -2.21 12.60 -14.24
N LEU A 345 -2.38 13.91 -14.04
CA LEU A 345 -3.69 14.52 -13.78
C LEU A 345 -4.65 14.26 -14.94
N LYS A 346 -4.19 14.46 -16.18
CA LYS A 346 -5.01 14.31 -17.39
C LYS A 346 -5.38 12.85 -17.65
N SER A 347 -4.45 11.94 -17.41
CA SER A 347 -4.66 10.49 -17.49
C SER A 347 -5.68 10.04 -16.46
N ALA A 348 -5.57 10.50 -15.21
CA ALA A 348 -6.54 10.23 -14.15
C ALA A 348 -7.94 10.76 -14.49
N GLU A 349 -8.05 11.95 -15.08
CA GLU A 349 -9.32 12.50 -15.57
C GLU A 349 -9.95 11.63 -16.66
N GLY A 350 -9.15 10.93 -17.48
CA GLY A 350 -9.63 10.02 -18.51
C GLY A 350 -10.37 10.68 -19.67
N ARG A 351 -10.18 11.99 -19.91
CA ARG A 351 -10.75 12.74 -21.06
C ARG A 351 -9.67 13.14 -22.06
N THR A 352 -9.07 12.16 -22.72
CA THR A 352 -7.95 12.34 -23.66
C THR A 352 -8.30 13.26 -24.84
N SER A 353 -9.56 13.27 -25.30
CA SER A 353 -10.02 14.16 -26.38
C SER A 353 -10.03 15.65 -26.04
N GLN A 354 -9.89 16.01 -24.75
CA GLN A 354 -9.84 17.39 -24.27
C GLN A 354 -8.50 17.69 -23.60
N TYR A 355 -7.41 17.31 -24.27
CA TYR A 355 -6.06 17.29 -23.71
C TYR A 355 -5.55 18.64 -23.20
N ASP A 356 -6.08 19.78 -23.63
CA ASP A 356 -5.64 21.11 -23.17
C ASP A 356 -6.48 21.70 -22.01
N SER A 357 -7.25 20.86 -21.33
CA SER A 357 -8.05 21.28 -20.17
C SER A 357 -8.21 20.17 -19.14
N LEU A 358 -8.44 20.56 -17.88
CA LEU A 358 -8.60 19.66 -16.74
C LEU A 358 -9.93 19.93 -16.00
N ASP A 359 -10.77 18.91 -15.83
CA ASP A 359 -12.00 18.97 -15.02
C ASP A 359 -11.69 18.68 -13.54
N LEU A 360 -11.66 19.74 -12.73
CA LEU A 360 -11.34 19.68 -11.30
C LEU A 360 -12.41 18.92 -10.51
N HIS A 361 -13.69 19.00 -10.90
CA HIS A 361 -14.74 18.22 -10.23
C HIS A 361 -14.55 16.72 -10.43
N ARG A 362 -14.10 16.28 -11.61
CA ARG A 362 -13.79 14.86 -11.84
C ARG A 362 -12.60 14.41 -11.00
N ILE A 363 -11.54 15.21 -10.92
CA ILE A 363 -10.40 14.93 -10.04
C ILE A 363 -10.86 14.83 -8.58
N GLY A 364 -11.69 15.77 -8.11
CA GLY A 364 -12.29 15.72 -6.78
C GLY A 364 -13.10 14.46 -6.52
N ARG A 365 -13.93 14.02 -7.47
CA ARG A 365 -14.67 12.74 -7.34
C ARG A 365 -13.75 11.53 -7.26
N LEU A 366 -12.66 11.50 -8.03
CA LEU A 366 -11.67 10.42 -7.96
C LEU A 366 -10.96 10.40 -6.60
N MET A 367 -10.70 11.56 -6.02
CA MET A 367 -10.13 11.69 -4.67
C MET A 367 -11.08 11.17 -3.60
N SER A 368 -12.34 11.61 -3.61
CA SER A 368 -13.35 11.15 -2.65
C SER A 368 -13.61 9.64 -2.78
N ALA A 369 -13.50 9.09 -3.98
CA ALA A 369 -13.59 7.65 -4.24
C ALA A 369 -12.30 6.86 -3.98
N ARG A 370 -11.21 7.51 -3.51
CA ARG A 370 -9.87 6.92 -3.32
C ARG A 370 -9.34 6.19 -4.57
N ALA A 371 -9.68 6.69 -5.75
CA ALA A 371 -9.38 6.10 -7.04
C ALA A 371 -8.18 6.73 -7.76
N LEU A 372 -7.54 7.75 -7.17
CA LEU A 372 -6.38 8.41 -7.78
C LEU A 372 -5.21 7.44 -8.01
N PRO A 373 -4.56 7.46 -9.19
CA PRO A 373 -3.37 6.65 -9.47
C PRO A 373 -2.23 7.01 -8.51
N LEU A 374 -1.32 6.05 -8.25
CA LEU A 374 -0.26 6.22 -7.26
C LEU A 374 0.64 7.45 -7.44
N PRO A 375 1.00 7.88 -8.68
CA PRO A 375 1.73 9.14 -8.88
C PRO A 375 1.03 10.38 -8.29
N LEU A 376 -0.30 10.32 -8.16
CA LEU A 376 -1.13 11.37 -7.58
C LEU A 376 -1.43 11.14 -6.08
N THR A 377 -0.76 10.19 -5.42
CA THR A 377 -0.93 9.90 -3.99
C THR A 377 0.29 10.31 -3.16
N GLU A 378 0.10 10.62 -1.87
CA GLU A 378 1.21 11.06 -1.01
C GLU A 378 2.08 9.88 -0.56
N PRO A 379 3.38 9.82 -0.89
CA PRO A 379 4.25 8.71 -0.51
C PRO A 379 4.60 8.72 0.99
N ASP A 380 5.05 7.58 1.53
CA ASP A 380 5.62 7.52 2.89
C ASP A 380 7.02 8.16 2.91
N ARG A 381 7.15 9.35 3.47
CA ARG A 381 8.41 10.10 3.55
C ARG A 381 9.15 9.80 4.86
N SER A 382 9.78 8.62 4.96
CA SER A 382 10.67 8.30 6.09
C SER A 382 11.75 7.30 5.70
N SER A 383 12.96 7.47 6.23
CA SER A 383 14.04 6.48 6.14
C SER A 383 13.80 5.26 7.04
N LEU A 384 12.91 5.39 8.04
CA LEU A 384 12.51 4.31 8.94
C LEU A 384 11.02 4.03 8.78
N ILE A 385 10.69 2.79 8.40
CA ILE A 385 9.31 2.33 8.22
C ILE A 385 8.99 1.25 9.25
N VAL A 386 7.90 1.41 9.98
CA VAL A 386 7.32 0.36 10.83
C VAL A 386 6.13 -0.25 10.09
N SER A 387 6.12 -1.56 9.91
CA SER A 387 5.12 -2.23 9.08
C SER A 387 4.82 -3.63 9.57
N THR A 388 3.67 -4.16 9.15
CA THR A 388 3.50 -5.62 9.20
C THR A 388 4.29 -6.26 8.07
N ILE A 389 4.72 -7.50 8.25
CA ILE A 389 5.44 -8.26 7.23
C ILE A 389 4.67 -8.29 5.91
N HIS A 390 3.35 -8.52 5.97
CA HIS A 390 2.46 -8.54 4.79
C HIS A 390 2.50 -7.20 4.03
N ARG A 391 2.38 -6.05 4.72
CA ARG A 391 2.37 -4.72 4.10
C ARG A 391 3.75 -4.29 3.55
N ALA A 392 4.82 -4.95 3.99
CA ALA A 392 6.17 -4.73 3.50
C ALA A 392 6.52 -5.59 2.26
N LYS A 393 5.63 -6.50 1.83
CA LYS A 393 5.81 -7.26 0.59
C LYS A 393 5.96 -6.31 -0.60
N GLY A 394 6.83 -6.65 -1.54
CA GLY A 394 7.21 -5.81 -2.68
C GLY A 394 8.15 -4.63 -2.35
N LEU A 395 8.39 -4.31 -1.07
CA LEU A 395 9.33 -3.24 -0.68
C LEU A 395 10.74 -3.79 -0.43
N GLU A 396 11.71 -2.88 -0.40
CA GLU A 396 13.13 -3.20 -0.18
C GLU A 396 13.76 -2.22 0.80
N PHE A 397 14.62 -2.73 1.68
CA PHE A 397 15.28 -1.98 2.72
C PHE A 397 16.75 -2.37 2.81
N ASP A 398 17.62 -1.43 3.19
CA ASP A 398 19.03 -1.73 3.44
C ASP A 398 19.17 -2.58 4.72
N SER A 399 18.40 -2.22 5.76
CA SER A 399 18.37 -2.94 7.05
C SER A 399 16.94 -3.35 7.43
N VAL A 400 16.79 -4.56 7.96
CA VAL A 400 15.51 -5.07 8.47
C VAL A 400 15.68 -5.55 9.91
N PHE A 401 14.80 -5.07 10.79
CA PHE A 401 14.63 -5.52 12.17
C PHE A 401 13.34 -6.34 12.21
N VAL A 402 13.45 -7.64 12.42
CA VAL A 402 12.31 -8.55 12.53
C VAL A 402 11.92 -8.66 14.00
N VAL A 403 10.72 -8.21 14.33
CA VAL A 403 10.19 -8.25 15.69
C VAL A 403 9.54 -9.60 15.93
N GLU A 404 10.05 -10.34 16.91
CA GLU A 404 9.44 -11.57 17.38
C GLU A 404 8.02 -11.30 17.91
N PRO A 405 7.02 -12.06 17.46
CA PRO A 405 5.65 -11.87 17.91
C PRO A 405 5.51 -12.22 19.40
N ASN A 406 4.74 -11.39 20.13
CA ASN A 406 4.41 -11.66 21.53
C ASN A 406 3.40 -12.80 21.71
N TRP A 407 2.69 -13.14 20.64
CA TRP A 407 1.68 -14.19 20.61
C TRP A 407 1.62 -14.77 19.20
N VAL A 408 1.57 -16.09 19.13
CA VAL A 408 1.35 -16.87 17.91
C VAL A 408 0.24 -17.88 18.25
N PRO A 409 -0.68 -18.20 17.34
CA PRO A 409 -1.65 -19.29 17.55
C PRO A 409 -0.94 -20.61 17.85
N ASP A 410 -1.48 -21.40 18.77
CA ASP A 410 -0.91 -22.72 19.14
C ASP A 410 -1.01 -23.74 17.97
N ASP A 411 -1.87 -23.47 16.99
CA ASP A 411 -2.19 -24.29 15.83
C ASP A 411 -1.72 -23.68 14.50
N GLU A 412 -0.78 -22.73 14.54
CA GLU A 412 -0.21 -22.15 13.32
C GLU A 412 0.53 -23.22 12.50
N GLU A 413 0.14 -23.38 11.23
CA GLU A 413 0.80 -24.29 10.31
C GLU A 413 2.26 -23.86 10.03
N SER A 414 3.19 -24.82 10.01
CA SER A 414 4.61 -24.57 9.77
C SER A 414 4.88 -23.75 8.51
N TRP A 415 4.21 -24.03 7.40
CA TRP A 415 4.38 -23.26 6.16
C TRP A 415 3.93 -21.81 6.29
N THR A 416 2.88 -21.54 7.07
CA THR A 416 2.43 -20.16 7.35
C THR A 416 3.52 -19.38 8.07
N ARG A 417 4.17 -19.98 9.08
CA ARG A 417 5.32 -19.36 9.78
C ARG A 417 6.51 -19.17 8.85
N VAL A 418 6.86 -20.20 8.07
CA VAL A 418 8.01 -20.20 7.16
C VAL A 418 7.89 -19.11 6.10
N ARG A 419 6.75 -19.05 5.38
CA ARG A 419 6.51 -18.04 4.34
C ARG A 419 6.55 -16.63 4.91
N ARG A 420 5.91 -16.40 6.06
CA ARG A 420 5.92 -15.08 6.73
C ARG A 420 7.35 -14.63 7.06
N LEU A 421 8.14 -15.47 7.72
CA LEU A 421 9.50 -15.10 8.10
C LEU A 421 10.43 -15.00 6.88
N TYR A 422 10.31 -15.89 5.89
CA TYR A 422 11.04 -15.79 4.63
C TYR A 422 10.77 -14.45 3.92
N VAL A 423 9.52 -14.03 3.83
CA VAL A 423 9.14 -12.72 3.28
C VAL A 423 9.82 -11.59 4.05
N ALA A 424 9.77 -11.61 5.38
CA ALA A 424 10.39 -10.59 6.22
C ALA A 424 11.90 -10.47 5.99
N LEU A 425 12.60 -11.61 6.04
CA LEU A 425 14.05 -11.70 5.88
C LEU A 425 14.51 -11.28 4.48
N SER A 426 13.75 -11.66 3.44
CA SER A 426 14.06 -11.35 2.03
C SER A 426 13.82 -9.88 1.63
N ARG A 427 13.32 -9.03 2.54
CA ARG A 427 13.21 -7.58 2.30
C ARG A 427 14.56 -6.85 2.47
N ALA A 428 15.51 -7.45 3.18
CA ALA A 428 16.80 -6.82 3.49
C ALA A 428 17.80 -6.93 2.33
N ARG A 429 18.55 -5.85 2.08
CA ARG A 429 19.68 -5.83 1.15
C ARG A 429 21.01 -6.09 1.87
N ASP A 430 21.23 -5.48 3.04
CA ASP A 430 22.52 -5.52 3.74
C ASP A 430 22.47 -6.23 5.09
N SER A 431 21.52 -5.86 5.94
CA SER A 431 21.52 -6.30 7.34
C SER A 431 20.17 -6.79 7.80
N ILE A 432 20.19 -7.86 8.60
CA ILE A 432 19.01 -8.45 9.24
C ILE A 432 19.32 -8.55 10.73
N TYR A 433 18.35 -8.20 11.56
CA TYR A 433 18.41 -8.32 13.02
C TYR A 433 17.12 -8.96 13.54
N SER A 434 17.23 -9.87 14.51
CA SER A 434 16.08 -10.31 15.31
C SER A 434 15.96 -9.44 16.56
N CYS A 435 14.73 -9.16 16.96
CA CYS A 435 14.41 -8.16 17.99
C CYS A 435 13.18 -8.58 18.77
N ARG A 436 13.08 -8.14 20.03
CA ARG A 436 11.91 -8.41 20.88
C ARG A 436 11.26 -7.12 21.36
N LEU A 437 9.94 -7.19 21.55
CA LEU A 437 9.20 -6.18 22.29
C LEU A 437 9.27 -6.48 23.80
N PRO A 438 9.26 -5.45 24.66
CA PRO A 438 9.12 -5.66 26.09
C PRO A 438 7.74 -6.26 26.37
N GLN A 439 7.69 -7.21 27.30
CA GLN A 439 6.42 -7.81 27.71
C GLN A 439 5.56 -6.76 28.40
N SER A 440 4.54 -6.27 27.69
CA SER A 440 3.54 -5.38 28.26
C SER A 440 2.48 -6.17 29.03
N TRP A 441 2.11 -5.67 30.21
CA TRP A 441 0.95 -6.12 30.98
C TRP A 441 -0.39 -5.71 30.36
N SER A 442 -0.37 -5.00 29.22
CA SER A 442 -1.55 -4.64 28.43
C SER A 442 -1.75 -5.57 27.23
N LYS A 443 -3.01 -5.72 26.81
CA LYS A 443 -3.43 -6.50 25.65
C LYS A 443 -3.99 -5.56 24.60
N ILE A 444 -3.54 -5.68 23.34
CA ILE A 444 -4.12 -4.95 22.22
C ILE A 444 -4.93 -5.95 21.39
N LYS A 445 -6.19 -5.64 21.12
CA LYS A 445 -7.09 -6.49 20.32
C LYS A 445 -8.11 -5.66 19.56
N ALA A 446 -8.60 -6.15 18.43
CA ALA A 446 -9.72 -5.54 17.73
C ALA A 446 -10.99 -5.59 18.60
N ASP A 447 -11.84 -4.56 18.50
CA ASP A 447 -13.15 -4.52 19.14
C ASP A 447 -14.23 -4.10 18.12
N GLU A 448 -15.09 -5.05 17.77
CA GLU A 448 -16.23 -4.83 16.87
C GLU A 448 -17.16 -3.70 17.35
N ARG A 449 -17.25 -3.48 18.66
CA ARG A 449 -18.06 -2.38 19.21
C ARG A 449 -17.47 -1.02 18.88
N LEU A 450 -16.17 -0.95 18.56
CA LEU A 450 -15.49 0.26 18.14
C LEU A 450 -15.23 0.24 16.62
N TRP A 451 -16.15 -0.35 15.83
CA TRP A 451 -16.04 -0.46 14.38
C TRP A 451 -14.74 -1.15 13.92
N GLY A 452 -14.33 -2.19 14.65
CA GLY A 452 -13.17 -3.01 14.32
C GLY A 452 -11.81 -2.43 14.76
N ARG A 453 -11.79 -1.27 15.43
CA ARG A 453 -10.55 -0.65 15.93
C ARG A 453 -9.81 -1.52 16.92
N PHE A 454 -8.48 -1.44 16.91
CA PHE A 454 -7.67 -1.99 17.99
C PHE A 454 -7.82 -1.17 19.27
N LYS A 455 -8.03 -1.83 20.42
CA LYS A 455 -8.00 -1.21 21.75
C LYS A 455 -6.94 -1.85 22.63
N GLU A 456 -6.23 -1.02 23.40
CA GLU A 456 -5.31 -1.46 24.45
C GLU A 456 -6.08 -1.55 25.78
N GLU A 457 -6.20 -2.75 26.33
CA GLU A 457 -6.74 -2.98 27.67
C GLU A 457 -5.62 -3.25 28.66
N ALA A 458 -5.77 -2.69 29.86
CA ALA A 458 -4.80 -2.83 30.93
C ALA A 458 -5.52 -3.21 32.25
N ARG A 459 -4.79 -3.85 33.17
CA ARG A 459 -5.35 -4.30 34.45
C ARG A 459 -5.10 -3.25 35.53
N SER A 460 -6.16 -2.83 36.21
CA SER A 460 -6.06 -1.91 37.34
C SER A 460 -5.42 -2.59 38.56
N LYS A 461 -4.96 -1.81 39.55
CA LYS A 461 -4.49 -2.33 40.86
C LYS A 461 -5.57 -3.17 41.58
N LYS A 462 -6.85 -2.95 41.28
CA LYS A 462 -7.99 -3.72 41.83
C LYS A 462 -8.33 -4.97 41.00
N GLY A 463 -7.57 -5.26 39.96
CA GLY A 463 -7.72 -6.45 39.13
C GLY A 463 -8.74 -6.35 38.00
N SER A 464 -9.46 -5.24 37.86
CA SER A 464 -10.41 -4.99 36.76
C SER A 464 -9.69 -4.56 35.48
N TRP A 465 -10.22 -4.96 34.33
CA TRP A 465 -9.75 -4.47 33.02
C TRP A 465 -10.38 -3.11 32.71
N TYR A 466 -9.60 -2.24 32.08
CA TYR A 466 -10.07 -0.97 31.56
C TYR A 466 -9.42 -0.66 30.22
N THR A 467 -10.10 0.10 29.38
CA THR A 467 -9.53 0.65 28.14
C THR A 467 -8.51 1.72 28.51
N LYS A 468 -7.27 1.50 28.10
CA LYS A 468 -6.15 2.42 28.31
C LYS A 468 -5.99 3.36 27.12
N SER A 469 -6.19 2.85 25.91
CA SER A 469 -6.14 3.60 24.66
C SER A 469 -6.84 2.81 23.56
N PHE A 470 -7.11 3.46 22.43
CA PHE A 470 -7.63 2.78 21.23
C PHE A 470 -7.07 3.42 19.96
N GLU A 471 -7.16 2.70 18.86
CA GLU A 471 -6.56 3.07 17.57
C GLU A 471 -7.24 4.30 16.97
N PHE A 472 -6.40 5.26 16.58
CA PHE A 472 -6.77 6.41 15.76
C PHE A 472 -6.57 6.06 14.28
N LEU A 473 -7.66 6.11 13.51
CA LEU A 473 -7.74 5.75 12.10
C LEU A 473 -7.59 6.99 11.21
N TYR A 474 -7.26 6.80 9.94
CA TYR A 474 -7.12 7.91 8.99
C TYR A 474 -8.40 8.71 8.75
N GLY A 475 -9.57 8.08 8.94
CA GLY A 475 -10.89 8.72 8.85
C GLY A 475 -11.32 9.49 10.10
N ASP A 476 -10.48 9.55 11.13
CA ASP A 476 -10.76 10.25 12.38
C ASP A 476 -10.42 11.73 12.37
N VAL A 477 -9.88 12.19 11.25
CA VAL A 477 -9.65 13.61 10.99
C VAL A 477 -10.85 14.14 10.21
N GLU A 478 -11.38 15.29 10.62
CA GLU A 478 -12.44 16.00 9.89
C GLU A 478 -11.94 16.42 8.50
N THR A 479 -12.69 16.08 7.46
CA THR A 479 -12.34 16.37 6.07
C THR A 479 -13.45 17.01 5.26
N ALA A 480 -14.67 17.11 5.79
CA ALA A 480 -15.80 17.75 5.13
C ALA A 480 -15.66 19.27 5.10
N PHE A 481 -14.98 19.84 6.10
CA PHE A 481 -14.76 21.28 6.22
C PHE A 481 -13.27 21.60 6.45
N PRO A 482 -12.76 22.72 5.88
CA PRO A 482 -11.46 23.24 6.29
C PRO A 482 -11.46 23.60 7.78
N ALA A 483 -10.52 23.05 8.54
CA ALA A 483 -10.41 23.35 9.96
C ALA A 483 -10.09 24.84 10.18
N SER A 484 -10.63 25.39 11.27
CA SER A 484 -10.31 26.74 11.76
C SER A 484 -10.54 26.79 13.27
N THR A 485 -10.00 27.81 13.91
CA THR A 485 -10.17 28.10 15.35
C THR A 485 -10.50 29.57 15.54
N ASN A 486 -10.78 29.99 16.77
CA ASN A 486 -10.99 31.40 17.09
C ASN A 486 -9.73 32.27 16.87
N GLU A 487 -8.53 31.66 16.93
CA GLU A 487 -7.25 32.38 16.84
C GLU A 487 -6.58 32.25 15.47
N VAL A 488 -6.77 31.10 14.81
CA VAL A 488 -6.15 30.75 13.53
C VAL A 488 -7.23 30.35 12.55
N ASP A 489 -7.35 31.10 11.47
CA ASP A 489 -8.26 30.81 10.38
C ASP A 489 -7.80 29.60 9.54
N ALA A 490 -8.64 29.20 8.58
CA ALA A 490 -8.32 28.06 7.72
C ALA A 490 -7.04 28.29 6.91
N GLN A 491 -6.78 29.52 6.43
CA GLN A 491 -5.57 29.84 5.69
C GLN A 491 -4.30 29.63 6.54
N GLY A 492 -4.32 30.04 7.80
CA GLY A 492 -3.24 29.82 8.76
C GLY A 492 -2.96 28.33 8.98
N ILE A 493 -4.00 27.51 9.20
CA ILE A 493 -3.83 26.05 9.34
C ILE A 493 -3.27 25.43 8.05
N GLN A 494 -3.73 25.88 6.87
CA GLN A 494 -3.19 25.43 5.59
C GLN A 494 -1.71 25.82 5.41
N GLN A 495 -1.26 26.95 5.94
CA GLN A 495 0.16 27.32 5.95
C GLN A 495 0.97 26.42 6.90
N THR A 496 0.44 26.10 8.09
CA THR A 496 1.07 25.15 9.02
C THR A 496 1.25 23.81 8.32
N LEU A 497 0.18 23.22 7.77
CA LEU A 497 0.23 21.98 6.98
C LEU A 497 1.21 22.11 5.79
N ARG A 498 1.19 23.27 5.11
CA ARG A 498 2.17 23.87 4.16
C ARG A 498 3.64 23.74 4.54
N SER A 499 3.95 23.77 5.82
CA SER A 499 5.33 23.83 6.33
C SER A 499 5.82 22.51 6.94
N LEU A 500 4.91 21.57 7.24
CA LEU A 500 5.29 20.31 7.86
C LEU A 500 6.10 19.44 6.90
N ASP A 501 7.32 19.10 7.31
CA ASP A 501 8.24 18.22 6.59
C ASP A 501 8.58 16.94 7.37
N GLN A 502 8.26 16.89 8.67
CA GLN A 502 8.57 15.78 9.57
C GLN A 502 7.41 14.79 9.72
N VAL A 503 7.47 13.67 9.00
CA VAL A 503 6.63 12.49 9.27
C VAL A 503 7.05 11.85 10.60
N GLY A 504 6.11 11.30 11.35
CA GLY A 504 6.34 10.68 12.66
C GLY A 504 6.42 11.68 13.81
N MET A 505 6.14 12.97 13.59
CA MET A 505 6.06 13.94 14.68
C MET A 505 4.87 13.62 15.60
N ARG A 506 5.01 13.91 16.89
CA ARG A 506 3.92 13.75 17.86
C ARG A 506 2.82 14.76 17.60
N VAL A 507 1.59 14.29 17.70
CA VAL A 507 0.37 15.10 17.63
C VAL A 507 -0.40 14.91 18.94
N TYR A 508 -1.05 15.98 19.38
CA TYR A 508 -1.95 15.97 20.53
C TYR A 508 -3.35 16.34 20.06
N ALA A 509 -4.38 15.78 20.71
CA ALA A 509 -5.75 16.25 20.55
C ALA A 509 -6.14 17.01 21.82
N GLU A 510 -6.29 18.33 21.73
CA GLU A 510 -6.70 19.21 22.83
C GLU A 510 -8.21 19.46 22.75
N LEU A 511 -8.93 19.39 23.87
CA LEU A 511 -10.39 19.55 23.91
C LEU A 511 -10.79 20.94 23.38
N ASP A 512 -11.64 20.96 22.36
CA ASP A 512 -12.21 22.18 21.79
C ASP A 512 -13.60 22.41 22.37
N GLU A 513 -13.70 23.20 23.43
CA GLU A 513 -14.98 23.46 24.11
C GLU A 513 -15.99 24.18 23.22
N ALA A 514 -15.54 24.98 22.25
CA ALA A 514 -16.45 25.71 21.36
C ALA A 514 -17.24 24.77 20.45
N GLU A 515 -16.69 23.59 20.19
CA GLU A 515 -17.18 22.62 19.19
C GLU A 515 -17.57 21.29 19.83
N SER A 516 -17.52 21.24 21.17
CA SER A 516 -17.96 20.11 21.97
C SER A 516 -19.40 20.32 22.46
N THR A 517 -20.17 19.23 22.52
CA THR A 517 -21.50 19.22 23.18
C THR A 517 -21.40 18.53 24.55
N PRO A 518 -22.42 18.60 25.43
CA PRO A 518 -22.47 17.85 26.71
C PRO A 518 -22.23 16.34 26.57
N GLU A 519 -22.60 15.75 25.44
CA GLU A 519 -22.51 14.32 25.16
C GLU A 519 -21.34 13.94 24.25
N LEU A 520 -20.84 14.86 23.41
CA LEU A 520 -19.86 14.56 22.38
C LEU A 520 -18.66 15.53 22.43
N PRO A 521 -17.51 15.12 23.00
CA PRO A 521 -16.31 15.95 23.01
C PRO A 521 -15.65 15.98 21.63
N SER A 522 -15.22 17.17 21.21
CA SER A 522 -14.48 17.41 19.97
C SER A 522 -13.09 17.92 20.29
N TYR A 523 -12.07 17.51 19.51
CA TYR A 523 -10.67 17.81 19.82
C TYR A 523 -9.96 18.46 18.64
N LEU A 524 -9.24 19.54 18.93
CA LEU A 524 -8.31 20.20 18.03
C LEU A 524 -6.99 19.43 17.99
N LEU A 525 -6.54 19.07 16.79
CA LEU A 525 -5.29 18.38 16.56
C LEU A 525 -4.17 19.41 16.47
N VAL A 526 -3.14 19.28 17.30
CA VAL A 526 -2.06 20.27 17.41
C VAL A 526 -0.67 19.62 17.44
N THR A 527 0.34 20.36 16.99
CA THR A 527 1.75 19.97 17.15
C THR A 527 2.19 20.07 18.61
N GLN A 528 3.41 19.59 18.91
CA GLN A 528 4.03 19.78 20.23
C GLN A 528 4.17 21.27 20.64
N ASP A 529 4.34 22.16 19.67
CA ASP A 529 4.40 23.61 19.87
C ASP A 529 3.01 24.28 19.78
N ARG A 530 1.94 23.48 19.92
CA ARG A 530 0.53 23.90 19.88
C ARG A 530 0.08 24.62 18.59
N GLN A 531 0.72 24.31 17.47
CA GLN A 531 0.25 24.80 16.18
C GLN A 531 -0.94 23.94 15.70
N PRO A 532 -2.08 24.53 15.32
CA PRO A 532 -3.25 23.78 14.88
C PRO A 532 -3.04 23.12 13.52
N LEU A 533 -3.51 21.87 13.42
CA LEU A 533 -3.38 21.01 12.24
C LEU A 533 -4.73 20.64 11.63
N GLY A 534 -5.76 20.46 12.47
CA GLY A 534 -7.06 19.94 12.07
C GLY A 534 -7.93 19.63 13.28
N ARG A 535 -9.03 18.90 13.08
CA ARG A 535 -9.95 18.50 14.15
C ARG A 535 -10.30 17.01 14.03
N THR A 536 -10.71 16.40 15.13
CA THR A 536 -11.28 15.06 15.12
C THR A 536 -12.65 15.03 14.45
N SER A 537 -12.96 13.95 13.74
CA SER A 537 -14.27 13.73 13.13
C SER A 537 -15.30 13.27 14.15
N ASP A 538 -16.58 13.42 13.83
CA ASP A 538 -17.67 12.90 14.66
C ASP A 538 -17.56 11.39 14.92
N ALA A 539 -17.09 10.63 13.93
CA ALA A 539 -16.89 9.19 14.07
C ALA A 539 -15.87 8.85 15.17
N PHE A 540 -14.77 9.61 15.23
CA PHE A 540 -13.81 9.50 16.33
C PHE A 540 -14.45 9.90 17.66
N ASN A 541 -15.15 11.03 17.71
CA ASN A 541 -15.74 11.56 18.93
C ASN A 541 -16.72 10.54 19.56
N HIS A 542 -17.53 9.86 18.74
CA HIS A 542 -18.42 8.77 19.19
C HIS A 542 -17.64 7.53 19.62
N ALA A 543 -16.56 7.16 18.93
CA ALA A 543 -15.71 6.05 19.35
C ALA A 543 -15.02 6.32 20.69
N PHE A 544 -14.58 7.56 20.89
CA PHE A 544 -13.97 8.02 22.12
C PHE A 544 -14.96 7.98 23.28
N GLU A 545 -16.17 8.54 23.09
CA GLU A 545 -17.25 8.45 24.08
C GLU A 545 -17.60 6.99 24.39
N LYS A 546 -17.72 6.12 23.39
CA LYS A 546 -18.04 4.71 23.63
C LYS A 546 -16.92 3.97 24.37
N ALA A 547 -15.67 4.30 24.10
CA ALA A 547 -14.51 3.68 24.75
C ALA A 547 -14.31 4.15 26.20
N PHE A 548 -14.68 5.40 26.51
CA PHE A 548 -14.32 6.08 27.76
C PHE A 548 -15.49 6.73 28.52
N GLY A 549 -16.72 6.73 28.03
CA GLY A 549 -17.89 7.53 28.48
C GLY A 549 -18.42 7.25 29.89
N TRP A 550 -17.71 6.46 30.68
CA TRP A 550 -17.93 6.28 32.11
C TRP A 550 -17.22 7.35 32.97
N TRP A 551 -16.46 8.27 32.37
CA TRP A 551 -15.79 9.36 33.09
C TRP A 551 -16.73 10.53 33.36
N LYS A 552 -16.70 11.05 34.59
CA LYS A 552 -17.45 12.26 35.00
C LYS A 552 -16.84 13.57 34.47
N SER A 553 -15.63 13.50 33.93
CA SER A 553 -14.85 14.63 33.43
C SER A 553 -14.21 14.26 32.10
N ARG A 554 -14.13 15.23 31.18
CA ARG A 554 -13.55 15.03 29.86
C ARG A 554 -12.04 15.27 29.95
N PRO A 555 -11.22 14.38 29.41
CA PRO A 555 -9.79 14.64 29.34
C PRO A 555 -9.55 15.85 28.45
N MET A 556 -8.76 16.82 28.93
CA MET A 556 -8.42 18.00 28.13
C MET A 556 -7.41 17.68 27.03
N VAL A 557 -6.64 16.60 27.19
CA VAL A 557 -5.61 16.18 26.23
C VAL A 557 -5.71 14.68 25.93
N ILE A 558 -5.59 14.34 24.66
CA ILE A 558 -5.35 12.99 24.16
C ILE A 558 -3.94 12.96 23.55
N ASP A 559 -3.13 12.00 23.98
CA ASP A 559 -1.78 11.75 23.45
C ASP A 559 -1.69 10.40 22.73
N GLY A 560 -0.46 10.01 22.34
CA GLY A 560 -0.19 8.76 21.64
C GLY A 560 -0.48 8.79 20.14
N LEU A 561 -0.66 9.99 19.57
CA LEU A 561 -0.88 10.23 18.15
C LEU A 561 0.39 10.70 17.46
N SER A 562 0.51 10.38 16.17
CA SER A 562 1.63 10.80 15.32
C SER A 562 1.18 11.12 13.90
N LEU A 563 1.81 12.12 13.30
CA LEU A 563 1.57 12.50 11.91
C LEU A 563 2.20 11.48 10.97
N VAL A 564 1.44 10.99 10.00
CA VAL A 564 1.91 10.05 8.96
C VAL A 564 2.19 10.79 7.66
N SER A 565 1.28 11.67 7.26
CA SER A 565 1.37 12.45 6.04
C SER A 565 0.50 13.70 6.15
N VAL A 566 0.67 14.62 5.20
CA VAL A 566 -0.29 15.69 4.92
C VAL A 566 -0.81 15.43 3.52
N GLU A 567 -2.13 15.40 3.35
CA GLU A 567 -2.77 14.96 2.11
C GLU A 567 -3.77 16.00 1.62
N THR A 568 -4.07 15.95 0.32
CA THR A 568 -5.15 16.74 -0.26
C THR A 568 -6.49 16.02 -0.11
N VAL A 569 -7.53 16.76 0.28
CA VAL A 569 -8.92 16.31 0.22
C VAL A 569 -9.72 17.19 -0.75
N ALA A 570 -10.82 16.63 -1.22
CA ALA A 570 -11.79 17.34 -2.05
C ALA A 570 -13.14 17.34 -1.33
N GLY A 571 -13.74 18.52 -1.20
CA GLY A 571 -15.08 18.68 -0.61
C GLY A 571 -15.90 19.72 -1.35
N ASP A 572 -16.92 20.27 -0.69
CA ASP A 572 -17.77 21.30 -1.30
C ASP A 572 -16.96 22.59 -1.49
N TYR A 573 -16.89 23.07 -2.73
CA TYR A 573 -16.18 24.30 -3.09
C TYR A 573 -16.72 25.53 -2.36
N ARG A 574 -17.99 25.51 -1.93
CA ARG A 574 -18.58 26.60 -1.16
C ARG A 574 -17.95 26.71 0.23
N GLU A 575 -17.57 25.57 0.82
CA GLU A 575 -16.92 25.54 2.12
C GLU A 575 -15.46 26.02 1.99
N SER A 576 -14.75 25.62 0.93
CA SER A 576 -13.40 26.16 0.67
C SER A 576 -13.44 27.65 0.36
N GLU A 577 -14.44 28.14 -0.38
CA GLU A 577 -14.61 29.56 -0.70
C GLU A 577 -14.93 30.38 0.56
N ARG A 578 -15.85 29.91 1.40
CA ARG A 578 -16.16 30.55 2.71
C ARG A 578 -14.94 30.59 3.63
N ALA A 579 -14.11 29.55 3.59
CA ALA A 579 -12.87 29.47 4.35
C ALA A 579 -11.71 30.27 3.72
N GLY A 580 -11.93 30.93 2.57
CA GLY A 580 -10.93 31.72 1.88
C GLY A 580 -9.82 30.91 1.21
N LEU A 581 -10.04 29.63 0.90
CA LEU A 581 -9.04 28.72 0.30
C LEU A 581 -9.12 28.64 -1.23
N GLY A 582 -10.11 29.30 -1.84
CA GLY A 582 -10.39 29.22 -3.28
C GLY A 582 -11.67 28.44 -3.58
N SER A 583 -12.10 28.46 -4.83
CA SER A 583 -13.37 27.85 -5.30
C SER A 583 -13.17 26.49 -6.01
N SER A 584 -11.99 25.89 -5.91
CA SER A 584 -11.71 24.57 -6.47
C SER A 584 -12.24 23.41 -5.62
N GLY A 585 -12.48 23.63 -4.31
CA GLY A 585 -12.87 22.59 -3.37
C GLY A 585 -11.72 21.70 -2.87
N PHE A 586 -10.46 22.08 -3.06
CA PHE A 586 -9.29 21.34 -2.56
C PHE A 586 -8.59 22.02 -1.39
N TRP A 587 -8.26 21.25 -0.35
CA TRP A 587 -7.44 21.71 0.78
C TRP A 587 -6.66 20.57 1.40
N LEU A 588 -5.74 20.89 2.31
CA LEU A 588 -4.92 19.92 3.02
C LEU A 588 -5.52 19.51 4.35
N VAL A 589 -5.27 18.26 4.73
CA VAL A 589 -5.56 17.70 6.05
C VAL A 589 -4.37 16.88 6.55
N PRO A 590 -4.14 16.81 7.88
CA PRO A 590 -3.17 15.89 8.45
C PRO A 590 -3.73 14.46 8.40
N ARG A 591 -2.85 13.48 8.18
CA ARG A 591 -3.15 12.07 8.46
C ARG A 591 -2.41 11.63 9.69
N ILE A 592 -3.16 11.05 10.61
CA ILE A 592 -2.70 10.72 11.95
C ILE A 592 -2.92 9.23 12.18
N THR A 593 -2.01 8.63 12.91
CA THR A 593 -2.14 7.26 13.44
C THR A 593 -1.63 7.19 14.86
N GLY A 594 -1.98 6.12 15.56
CA GLY A 594 -1.47 5.82 16.89
C GLY A 594 -2.53 5.25 17.80
N LEU A 595 -2.19 5.17 19.08
CA LEU A 595 -3.10 4.72 20.13
C LEU A 595 -3.52 5.95 20.93
N ALA A 596 -4.70 6.49 20.62
CA ALA A 596 -5.32 7.60 21.31
C ALA A 596 -5.50 7.26 22.79
N ARG A 597 -4.76 7.96 23.64
CA ARG A 597 -4.76 7.75 25.09
C ARG A 597 -5.18 9.05 25.80
N PRO A 598 -6.25 9.03 26.60
CA PRO A 598 -6.62 10.20 27.39
C PRO A 598 -5.62 10.46 28.51
N ASP A 599 -5.17 11.71 28.68
CA ASP A 599 -4.41 12.11 29.85
C ASP A 599 -5.35 12.37 31.03
N LEU A 600 -5.45 11.38 31.92
CA LEU A 600 -6.32 11.41 33.08
C LEU A 600 -5.88 12.42 34.16
N ASN A 601 -4.70 13.06 34.04
CA ASN A 601 -4.29 14.13 34.94
C ASN A 601 -4.81 15.51 34.51
N THR A 602 -5.41 15.60 33.32
CA THR A 602 -5.83 16.86 32.71
C THR A 602 -7.34 17.10 32.78
N THR A 603 -8.08 16.30 33.57
CA THR A 603 -9.55 16.32 33.66
C THR A 603 -10.14 17.42 34.51
#